data_AF-A0A3N5XPW6-F1
#
_entry.id   AF-A0A3N5XPW6-F1
#
_cell.length_a   1.000
_cell.length_b   1.000
_cell.length_c   1.000
_cell.angle_alpha   90.00
_cell.angle_beta   90.00
_cell.angle_gamma   90.00
#
_symmetry.space_group_name_H-M   'P 1'
#
loop_
_entity.id
_entity.type
_entity.pdbx_description
1 polymer ?
#
loop_
_entity_poly.entity_id
_entity_poly.type
_entity_poly.pdbx_seq_one_letter_code
_entity_poly.pdbx_strand_id
1 'polypeptide(L)'
;MSGNSTGDSKYDKRLAAVCGLFCKACSIYIGSTEDPEKLKPIAVAVGKKPDEIRCLGCRSDVRFFYCQTCTLYKCAASRGIDFCGSCESYPCEDLKEFQKAMPHRIELWESQKRIKEAGPETWYSEMIKRYSCPNCGTINSTYDSKCRKCGASPSCAYVGENKDEISRQLKNLK
;
A
#
# COMPACT_ATOMS: atom_id res chain seq x y z
N MET A 1 -1.56 29.98 15.20
CA MET A 1 -0.16 29.80 15.60
C MET A 1 0.24 28.36 15.30
N SER A 2 1.09 28.23 14.28
CA SER A 2 2.06 27.17 13.96
C SER A 2 1.80 25.75 14.48
N GLY A 3 1.36 24.87 13.57
CA GLY A 3 1.54 23.43 13.65
C GLY A 3 2.24 22.96 12.38
N ASN A 4 3.56 23.01 12.37
CA ASN A 4 4.42 22.48 11.31
C ASN A 4 4.28 20.95 11.27
N SER A 5 3.89 20.37 10.14
CA SER A 5 3.97 18.91 9.91
C SER A 5 4.67 18.63 8.59
N THR A 6 5.94 19.03 8.48
CA THR A 6 6.86 18.67 7.39
C THR A 6 7.58 17.33 7.66
N GLY A 7 7.09 16.53 8.60
CA GLY A 7 7.69 15.24 8.98
C GLY A 7 7.24 14.02 8.15
N ASP A 8 6.14 14.12 7.40
CA ASP A 8 5.45 12.96 6.81
C ASP A 8 5.94 12.52 5.42
N SER A 9 6.87 13.27 4.83
CA SER A 9 7.40 13.06 3.47
C SER A 9 8.76 12.34 3.41
N LYS A 10 9.39 12.09 4.57
CA LYS A 10 10.68 11.41 4.61
C LYS A 10 10.52 9.96 4.20
N TYR A 11 11.36 9.51 3.26
CA TYR A 11 11.41 8.12 2.82
C TYR A 11 11.59 7.17 4.01
N ASP A 12 10.69 6.20 4.13
CA ASP A 12 10.79 5.09 5.06
C ASP A 12 10.75 3.76 4.30
N LYS A 13 11.91 3.11 4.21
CA LYS A 13 12.09 1.83 3.52
C LYS A 13 11.18 0.74 4.07
N ARG A 14 10.77 0.79 5.35
CA ARG A 14 9.82 -0.17 5.95
C ARG A 14 8.45 -0.14 5.28
N LEU A 15 8.09 1.01 4.72
CA LEU A 15 6.79 1.30 4.10
C LEU A 15 6.83 1.22 2.56
N ALA A 16 8.00 0.91 2.00
CA ALA A 16 8.21 0.67 0.57
C ALA A 16 8.34 -0.84 0.31
N ALA A 17 7.25 -1.50 -0.08
CA ALA A 17 7.26 -2.95 -0.30
C ALA A 17 8.20 -3.35 -1.44
N VAL A 18 8.79 -4.54 -1.36
CA VAL A 18 9.72 -5.04 -2.40
C VAL A 18 9.07 -5.09 -3.79
N CYS A 19 7.76 -5.35 -3.83
CA CYS A 19 6.97 -5.43 -5.06
C CYS A 19 6.51 -4.07 -5.59
N GLY A 20 6.74 -2.96 -4.88
CA GLY A 20 6.33 -1.62 -5.29
C GLY A 20 4.99 -1.18 -4.71
N LEU A 21 4.42 -1.91 -3.74
CA LEU A 21 3.28 -1.42 -2.95
C LEU A 21 3.71 -0.33 -1.96
N PHE A 22 2.86 0.68 -1.80
CA PHE A 22 3.04 1.76 -0.84
C PHE A 22 2.23 1.50 0.44
N CYS A 23 2.91 1.14 1.55
CA CYS A 23 2.22 0.70 2.77
C CYS A 23 1.34 1.77 3.41
N LYS A 24 1.64 3.07 3.25
CA LYS A 24 0.79 4.14 3.82
C LYS A 24 -0.62 4.16 3.20
N ALA A 25 -0.82 3.53 2.03
CA ALA A 25 -2.14 3.37 1.39
C ALA A 25 -2.79 2.00 1.65
N CYS A 26 -2.23 1.17 2.53
CA CYS A 26 -2.82 -0.12 2.90
C CYS A 26 -3.85 0.06 4.03
N SER A 27 -5.05 -0.50 3.89
CA SER A 27 -6.09 -0.46 4.94
C SER A 27 -5.61 -1.00 6.29
N ILE A 28 -4.77 -2.03 6.30
CA ILE A 28 -4.25 -2.61 7.55
C ILE A 28 -3.23 -1.68 8.21
N TYR A 29 -2.35 -1.07 7.43
CA TYR A 29 -1.37 -0.12 7.95
C TYR A 29 -2.07 1.10 8.53
N ILE A 30 -2.96 1.73 7.74
CA ILE A 30 -3.78 2.87 8.21
C ILE A 30 -4.55 2.48 9.48
N GLY A 31 -5.13 1.28 9.52
CA GLY A 31 -5.81 0.78 10.70
C GLY A 31 -4.90 0.58 11.91
N SER A 32 -3.63 0.28 11.69
CA SER A 32 -2.66 0.02 12.76
C SER A 32 -2.02 1.28 13.33
N THR A 33 -2.06 2.39 12.59
CA THR A 33 -1.30 3.62 12.91
C THR A 33 -2.15 4.88 13.03
N GLU A 34 -3.33 4.93 12.39
CA GLU A 34 -4.10 6.18 12.25
C GLU A 34 -5.59 6.02 12.52
N ASP A 35 -6.19 4.88 12.17
CA ASP A 35 -7.65 4.68 12.25
C ASP A 35 -8.01 3.24 12.68
N PRO A 36 -7.84 2.90 13.98
CA PRO A 36 -8.06 1.55 14.51
C PRO A 36 -9.42 0.92 14.20
N GLU A 37 -10.45 1.75 13.98
CA GLU A 37 -11.79 1.29 13.62
C GLU A 37 -11.80 0.51 12.29
N LYS A 38 -10.88 0.82 11.36
CA LYS A 38 -10.71 0.07 10.10
C LYS A 38 -10.32 -1.40 10.32
N LEU A 39 -9.66 -1.73 11.43
CA LEU A 39 -9.24 -3.11 11.71
C LEU A 39 -10.41 -3.99 12.14
N LYS A 40 -11.45 -3.44 12.78
CA LYS A 40 -12.58 -4.21 13.32
C LYS A 40 -13.26 -5.13 12.29
N PRO A 41 -13.77 -4.63 11.14
CA PRO A 41 -14.44 -5.51 10.17
C PRO A 41 -13.48 -6.53 9.54
N ILE A 42 -12.22 -6.15 9.36
CA ILE A 42 -11.19 -7.04 8.78
C ILE A 42 -10.86 -8.16 9.76
N ALA A 43 -10.71 -7.85 11.04
CA ALA A 43 -10.42 -8.80 12.10
C ALA A 43 -11.54 -9.84 12.23
N VAL A 44 -12.80 -9.40 12.18
CA VAL A 44 -13.97 -10.30 12.13
C VAL A 44 -13.89 -11.21 10.92
N ALA A 45 -13.61 -10.68 9.72
CA ALA A 45 -13.56 -11.46 8.48
C ALA A 45 -12.46 -12.55 8.48
N VAL A 46 -11.40 -12.39 9.28
CA VAL A 46 -10.32 -13.37 9.41
C VAL A 46 -10.33 -14.14 10.73
N GLY A 47 -11.39 -14.00 11.55
CA GLY A 47 -11.53 -14.71 12.82
C GLY A 47 -10.45 -14.34 13.86
N LYS A 48 -10.05 -13.07 13.92
CA LYS A 48 -9.02 -12.55 14.83
C LYS A 48 -9.49 -11.31 15.58
N LYS A 49 -8.74 -10.89 16.60
CA LYS A 49 -8.88 -9.57 17.24
C LYS A 49 -8.14 -8.48 16.44
N PRO A 50 -8.59 -7.21 16.49
CA PRO A 50 -7.90 -6.10 15.84
C PRO A 50 -6.39 -6.02 16.15
N ASP A 51 -6.00 -6.27 17.39
CA ASP A 51 -4.59 -6.23 17.80
C ASP A 51 -3.73 -7.35 17.17
N GLU A 52 -4.33 -8.48 16.81
CA GLU A 52 -3.63 -9.61 16.18
C GLU A 52 -3.36 -9.40 14.69
N ILE A 53 -3.99 -8.41 14.08
CA ILE A 53 -3.86 -8.12 12.63
C ILE A 53 -3.06 -6.86 12.34
N ARG A 54 -2.39 -6.29 13.36
CA ARG A 54 -1.60 -5.07 13.20
C ARG A 54 -0.46 -5.23 12.19
N CYS A 55 -0.11 -4.13 11.54
CA CYS A 55 0.96 -4.05 10.55
C CYS A 55 1.64 -2.69 10.60
N LEU A 56 2.97 -2.67 10.70
CA LEU A 56 3.80 -1.47 10.75
C LEU A 56 4.68 -1.31 9.49
N GLY A 57 4.39 -2.07 8.43
CA GLY A 57 5.07 -1.96 7.13
C GLY A 57 5.57 -3.29 6.58
N CYS A 58 5.70 -3.37 5.25
CA CYS A 58 6.11 -4.58 4.55
C CYS A 58 7.49 -5.11 4.97
N ARG A 59 8.41 -4.20 5.39
CA ARG A 59 9.74 -4.58 5.90
C ARG A 59 9.91 -4.35 7.40
N SER A 60 8.81 -4.29 8.15
CA SER A 60 8.84 -4.24 9.60
C SER A 60 8.74 -5.64 10.21
N ASP A 61 9.06 -5.76 11.50
CA ASP A 61 8.87 -7.01 12.24
C ASP A 61 7.39 -7.28 12.54
N VAL A 62 6.58 -6.23 12.66
CA VAL A 62 5.13 -6.33 12.92
C VAL A 62 4.37 -6.26 11.60
N ARG A 63 4.02 -7.43 11.05
CA ARG A 63 3.33 -7.54 9.75
C ARG A 63 2.01 -8.26 9.90
N PHE A 64 1.03 -7.85 9.10
CA PHE A 64 -0.20 -8.62 8.91
C PHE A 64 0.12 -10.05 8.43
N PHE A 65 -0.65 -11.06 8.86
CA PHE A 65 -0.27 -12.47 8.64
C PHE A 65 -0.07 -12.84 7.16
N TYR A 66 -0.89 -12.32 6.22
CA TYR A 66 -0.67 -12.53 4.78
C TYR A 66 0.65 -11.90 4.28
N CYS A 67 1.11 -10.83 4.90
CA CYS A 67 2.39 -10.20 4.58
C CYS A 67 3.58 -10.96 5.19
N GLN A 68 3.38 -11.68 6.30
CA GLN A 68 4.42 -12.52 6.91
C GLN A 68 4.79 -13.73 6.01
N THR A 69 3.80 -14.25 5.27
CA THR A 69 3.98 -15.40 4.37
C THR A 69 4.29 -15.01 2.92
N CYS A 70 4.43 -13.72 2.61
CA CYS A 70 4.68 -13.23 1.26
C CYS A 70 5.99 -13.79 0.66
N THR A 71 5.87 -14.56 -0.42
CA THR A 71 7.00 -15.19 -1.13
C THR A 71 7.89 -14.16 -1.82
N LEU A 72 7.31 -13.09 -2.39
CA LEU A 72 8.08 -12.02 -3.03
C LEU A 72 9.04 -11.32 -2.07
N TYR A 73 8.61 -11.08 -0.82
CA TYR A 73 9.47 -10.53 0.23
C TYR A 73 10.66 -11.45 0.53
N LYS A 74 10.40 -12.75 0.74
CA LYS A 74 11.44 -13.75 0.99
C LYS A 74 12.40 -13.88 -0.19
N CYS A 75 11.88 -13.86 -1.42
CA CYS A 75 12.65 -13.92 -2.65
C CYS A 75 13.61 -12.72 -2.77
N ALA A 76 13.11 -11.50 -2.59
CA ALA A 76 13.94 -10.29 -2.63
C ALA A 76 15.06 -10.32 -1.58
N ALA A 77 14.72 -10.72 -0.34
CA ALA A 77 15.70 -10.87 0.74
C ALA A 77 16.78 -11.91 0.41
N SER A 78 16.39 -13.09 -0.10
CA SER A 78 17.34 -14.16 -0.47
C SER A 78 18.31 -13.77 -1.59
N ARG A 79 17.89 -12.82 -2.45
CA ARG A 79 18.69 -12.29 -3.56
C ARG A 79 19.45 -11.02 -3.20
N GLY A 80 19.29 -10.51 -1.99
CA GLY A 80 19.91 -9.25 -1.56
C GLY A 80 19.44 -8.02 -2.34
N ILE A 81 18.24 -8.06 -2.93
CA ILE A 81 17.69 -6.93 -3.70
C ILE A 81 16.62 -6.19 -2.91
N ASP A 82 16.60 -4.86 -3.05
CA ASP A 82 15.60 -4.05 -2.37
C ASP A 82 14.25 -4.08 -3.07
N PHE A 83 14.22 -4.06 -4.39
CA PHE A 83 12.99 -4.01 -5.17
C PHE A 83 13.00 -5.05 -6.28
N CYS A 84 11.83 -5.63 -6.57
CA CYS A 84 11.69 -6.66 -7.59
C CYS A 84 12.15 -6.18 -8.98
N GLY A 85 12.03 -4.88 -9.29
CA GLY A 85 12.46 -4.26 -10.54
C GLY A 85 13.98 -4.28 -10.77
N SER A 86 14.76 -4.57 -9.73
CA SER A 86 16.21 -4.79 -9.80
C SER A 86 16.58 -6.25 -10.03
N CYS A 87 15.61 -7.17 -10.05
CA CYS A 87 15.87 -8.59 -10.32
C CYS A 87 16.18 -8.83 -11.80
N GLU A 88 17.15 -9.69 -12.09
CA GLU A 88 17.48 -10.09 -13.47
C GLU A 88 16.32 -10.78 -14.19
N SER A 89 15.48 -11.50 -13.43
CA SER A 89 14.29 -12.19 -13.96
C SER A 89 13.04 -11.29 -14.01
N TYR A 90 13.17 -9.98 -13.82
CA TYR A 90 12.03 -9.06 -13.80
C TYR A 90 11.47 -8.79 -15.21
N PRO A 91 10.13 -8.81 -15.40
CA PRO A 91 9.11 -9.27 -14.45
C PRO A 91 8.99 -10.80 -14.44
N CYS A 92 9.13 -11.41 -13.25
CA CYS A 92 8.96 -12.86 -13.09
C CYS A 92 7.48 -13.25 -12.99
N GLU A 93 7.16 -14.52 -13.21
CA GLU A 93 5.78 -14.99 -13.23
C GLU A 93 5.07 -14.82 -11.88
N ASP A 94 5.75 -15.10 -10.76
CA ASP A 94 5.21 -14.89 -9.41
C ASP A 94 4.73 -13.44 -9.18
N LEU A 95 5.48 -12.46 -9.70
CA LEU A 95 5.12 -11.05 -9.57
C LEU A 95 3.93 -10.70 -10.46
N LYS A 96 3.84 -11.28 -11.67
CA LYS A 96 2.71 -11.08 -12.57
C LYS A 96 1.42 -11.65 -12.00
N GLU A 97 1.46 -12.86 -11.45
CA GLU A 97 0.31 -13.49 -10.81
C GLU A 97 -0.09 -12.74 -9.53
N PHE A 98 0.89 -12.31 -8.73
CA PHE A 98 0.63 -11.45 -7.59
C PHE A 98 -0.08 -10.16 -8.01
N GLN A 99 0.38 -9.51 -9.08
CA GLN A 99 -0.16 -8.25 -9.60
C GLN A 99 -1.63 -8.35 -10.02
N LYS A 100 -2.01 -9.41 -10.75
CA LYS A 100 -3.37 -9.59 -11.28
C LYS A 100 -4.42 -9.85 -10.20
N ALA A 101 -4.02 -10.35 -9.04
CA ALA A 101 -4.96 -10.91 -8.08
C ALA A 101 -5.82 -9.87 -7.33
N MET A 102 -5.37 -8.62 -7.18
CA MET A 102 -6.10 -7.62 -6.39
C MET A 102 -5.91 -6.19 -6.90
N PRO A 103 -6.95 -5.33 -6.83
CA PRO A 103 -6.87 -3.95 -7.30
C PRO A 103 -5.77 -3.13 -6.66
N HIS A 104 -5.41 -3.30 -5.38
CA HIS A 104 -4.31 -2.54 -4.75
C HIS A 104 -2.93 -2.80 -5.37
N ARG A 105 -2.82 -3.75 -6.31
CA ARG A 105 -1.58 -4.18 -6.96
C ARG A 105 -1.51 -3.72 -8.41
N ILE A 106 -2.47 -2.93 -8.91
CA ILE A 106 -2.49 -2.56 -10.33
C ILE A 106 -1.19 -1.87 -10.77
N GLU A 107 -0.68 -0.95 -9.94
CA GLU A 107 0.44 -0.07 -10.30
C GLU A 107 1.85 -0.62 -9.99
N LEU A 108 2.02 -1.93 -9.74
CA LEU A 108 3.35 -2.47 -9.42
C LEU A 108 4.35 -2.20 -10.55
N TRP A 109 3.93 -2.30 -11.81
CA TRP A 109 4.83 -2.06 -12.96
C TRP A 109 5.34 -0.63 -12.99
N GLU A 110 4.44 0.34 -12.86
CA GLU A 110 4.81 1.76 -12.84
C GLU A 110 5.62 2.11 -11.59
N SER A 111 5.29 1.52 -10.44
CA SER A 111 6.07 1.70 -9.23
C SER A 111 7.50 1.20 -9.38
N GLN A 112 7.69 -0.02 -9.89
CA GLN A 112 9.02 -0.60 -10.10
C GLN A 112 9.83 0.17 -11.14
N LYS A 113 9.19 0.55 -12.24
CA LYS A 113 9.80 1.41 -13.26
C LYS A 113 10.25 2.73 -12.66
N ARG A 114 9.37 3.40 -11.90
CA ARG A 114 9.67 4.69 -11.28
C ARG A 114 10.78 4.60 -10.24
N ILE A 115 10.78 3.56 -9.41
CA ILE A 115 11.86 3.29 -8.44
C ILE A 115 13.20 3.11 -9.16
N LYS A 116 13.23 2.37 -10.28
CA LYS A 116 14.44 2.15 -11.07
C LYS A 116 14.94 3.43 -11.74
N GLU A 117 14.04 4.28 -12.24
CA GLU A 117 14.38 5.50 -12.99
C GLU A 117 14.76 6.67 -12.10
N ALA A 118 14.09 6.85 -10.95
CA ALA A 118 14.22 8.05 -10.12
C ALA A 118 14.55 7.80 -8.65
N GLY A 119 14.76 6.54 -8.27
CA GLY A 119 15.05 6.14 -6.91
C GLY A 119 13.81 6.01 -6.03
N PRO A 120 13.92 5.24 -4.93
CA PRO A 120 12.79 4.96 -4.06
C PRO A 120 12.31 6.18 -3.27
N GLU A 121 13.16 7.17 -2.99
CA GLU A 121 12.80 8.41 -2.30
C GLU A 121 11.84 9.25 -3.13
N THR A 122 12.16 9.42 -4.43
CA THR A 122 11.31 10.16 -5.37
C THR A 122 9.97 9.47 -5.52
N TRP A 123 9.97 8.16 -5.81
CA TRP A 123 8.76 7.35 -5.89
C TRP A 123 7.92 7.47 -4.62
N TYR A 124 8.52 7.39 -3.43
CA TYR A 124 7.82 7.48 -2.16
C TYR A 124 7.10 8.83 -1.99
N SER A 125 7.78 9.93 -2.32
CA SER A 125 7.19 11.26 -2.27
C SER A 125 6.01 11.43 -3.25
N GLU A 126 6.08 10.78 -4.40
CA GLU A 126 5.01 10.77 -5.40
C GLU A 126 3.84 9.91 -4.97
N MET A 127 4.09 8.76 -4.33
CA MET A 127 3.04 7.91 -3.76
C MET A 127 2.29 8.62 -2.63
N ILE A 128 2.97 9.41 -1.78
CA ILE A 128 2.28 10.26 -0.81
C ILE A 128 1.26 11.15 -1.52
N LYS A 129 1.66 11.87 -2.58
CA LYS A 129 0.76 12.75 -3.33
C LYS A 129 -0.36 11.97 -4.00
N ARG A 130 -0.04 10.85 -4.65
CA ARG A 130 -0.96 10.00 -5.41
C ARG A 130 -2.10 9.44 -4.57
N TYR A 131 -1.80 9.08 -3.32
CA TYR A 131 -2.77 8.53 -2.37
C TYR A 131 -3.39 9.57 -1.42
N SER A 132 -2.93 10.82 -1.48
CA SER A 132 -3.50 11.91 -0.71
C SER A 132 -4.79 12.43 -1.29
N CYS A 133 -5.71 12.82 -0.42
CA CYS A 133 -6.92 13.53 -0.81
C CYS A 133 -6.58 14.91 -1.40
N PRO A 134 -7.10 15.27 -2.58
CA PRO A 134 -6.84 16.57 -3.18
C PRO A 134 -7.37 17.75 -2.33
N ASN A 135 -8.38 17.50 -1.49
CA ASN A 135 -9.02 18.57 -0.70
C ASN A 135 -8.36 18.78 0.67
N CYS A 136 -7.86 17.72 1.32
CA CYS A 136 -7.38 17.82 2.71
C CYS A 136 -6.03 17.14 2.98
N GLY A 137 -5.38 16.57 1.96
CA GLY A 137 -4.06 15.93 2.07
C GLY A 137 -4.03 14.61 2.84
N THR A 138 -5.16 14.11 3.34
CA THR A 138 -5.19 12.83 4.06
C THR A 138 -4.89 11.68 3.10
N ILE A 139 -3.94 10.82 3.44
CA ILE A 139 -3.70 9.57 2.71
C ILE A 139 -4.87 8.62 2.93
N ASN A 140 -5.39 8.09 1.83
CA ASN A 140 -6.50 7.15 1.79
C ASN A 140 -6.04 5.77 1.35
N SER A 141 -6.78 4.76 1.77
CA SER A 141 -6.56 3.40 1.29
C SER A 141 -6.89 3.31 -0.20
N THR A 142 -6.26 2.36 -0.89
CA THR A 142 -6.65 1.91 -2.24
C THR A 142 -8.13 1.53 -2.35
N TYR A 143 -8.80 1.26 -1.23
CA TYR A 143 -10.21 0.84 -1.18
C TYR A 143 -11.16 1.89 -0.62
N ASP A 144 -10.67 3.05 -0.20
CA ASP A 144 -11.51 4.12 0.31
C ASP A 144 -12.12 4.88 -0.87
N SER A 145 -13.41 4.66 -1.20
CA SER A 145 -14.06 5.38 -2.30
C SER A 145 -14.18 6.89 -2.04
N LYS A 146 -14.35 7.26 -0.77
CA LYS A 146 -14.40 8.63 -0.25
C LYS A 146 -13.27 8.86 0.74
N CYS A 147 -12.76 10.08 0.80
CA CYS A 147 -11.70 10.44 1.73
C CYS A 147 -12.17 10.23 3.18
N ARG A 148 -11.40 9.46 3.96
CA ARG A 148 -11.73 9.11 5.35
C ARG A 148 -11.82 10.29 6.32
N LYS A 149 -11.24 11.44 5.96
CA LYS A 149 -11.28 12.68 6.76
C LYS A 149 -12.36 13.67 6.33
N CYS A 150 -12.43 14.05 5.05
CA CYS A 150 -13.32 15.12 4.57
C CYS A 150 -14.46 14.67 3.64
N GLY A 151 -14.54 13.37 3.28
CA GLY A 151 -15.61 12.83 2.45
C GLY A 151 -15.50 13.08 0.94
N ALA A 152 -14.44 13.75 0.46
CA ALA A 152 -14.20 13.98 -0.97
C ALA A 152 -14.19 12.68 -1.79
N SER A 153 -14.68 12.72 -3.03
CA SER A 153 -14.79 11.57 -3.93
C SER A 153 -14.36 11.96 -5.35
N PRO A 154 -13.40 11.26 -5.99
CA PRO A 154 -12.64 10.14 -5.45
C PRO A 154 -11.76 10.55 -4.25
N SER A 155 -11.42 9.58 -3.40
CA SER A 155 -10.62 9.85 -2.19
C SER A 155 -9.19 10.30 -2.49
N CYS A 156 -8.62 9.84 -3.61
CA CYS A 156 -7.30 10.18 -4.13
C CYS A 156 -7.24 9.83 -5.63
N ALA A 157 -6.13 10.17 -6.31
CA ALA A 157 -5.95 9.94 -7.74
C ALA A 157 -6.06 8.45 -8.11
N TYR A 158 -5.41 7.59 -7.33
CA TYR A 158 -5.44 6.14 -7.52
C TYR A 158 -6.87 5.58 -7.58
N VAL A 159 -7.70 5.96 -6.61
CA VAL A 159 -9.08 5.49 -6.51
C VAL A 159 -9.93 6.03 -7.65
N GLY A 160 -9.68 7.26 -8.12
CA GLY A 160 -10.36 7.82 -9.28
C GLY A 160 -10.07 7.04 -10.56
N GLU A 161 -8.80 6.73 -10.81
CA GLU A 161 -8.33 6.02 -12.01
C GLU A 161 -8.77 4.55 -12.05
N ASN A 162 -8.90 3.89 -10.88
CA ASN A 162 -9.14 2.45 -10.77
C ASN A 162 -10.53 2.09 -10.22
N LYS A 163 -11.47 3.05 -10.21
CA LYS A 163 -12.78 2.92 -9.54
C LYS A 163 -13.56 1.69 -9.98
N ASP A 164 -13.59 1.41 -11.29
CA ASP A 164 -14.39 0.31 -11.84
C ASP A 164 -13.84 -1.05 -11.41
N GLU A 165 -12.52 -1.20 -11.47
CA GLU A 165 -11.83 -2.43 -11.05
C GLU A 165 -11.94 -2.66 -9.54
N ILE A 166 -11.77 -1.61 -8.73
CA ILE A 166 -11.99 -1.66 -7.29
C ILE A 166 -13.44 -2.09 -6.99
N SER A 167 -14.41 -1.50 -7.68
CA SER A 167 -15.84 -1.79 -7.47
C SER A 167 -16.19 -3.22 -7.88
N ARG A 168 -15.62 -3.72 -8.97
CA ARG A 168 -15.79 -5.10 -9.45
C ARG A 168 -15.25 -6.10 -8.42
N GLN A 169 -14.03 -5.90 -7.93
CA GLN A 169 -13.44 -6.81 -6.95
C GLN A 169 -14.22 -6.81 -5.63
N LEU A 170 -14.63 -5.65 -5.13
CA LEU A 170 -15.39 -5.56 -3.88
C LEU A 170 -16.77 -6.21 -3.96
N LYS A 171 -17.38 -6.30 -5.15
CA LYS A 171 -18.61 -7.06 -5.37
C LYS A 171 -18.37 -8.58 -5.33
N ASN A 172 -17.23 -9.04 -5.82
CA ASN A 172 -16.88 -10.47 -5.84
C ASN A 172 -16.45 -11.02 -4.46
N LEU A 173 -16.14 -10.14 -3.50
CA LEU A 173 -15.77 -10.50 -2.13
C LEU A 173 -16.98 -10.57 -1.17
N LYS A 174 -18.19 -10.24 -1.65
CA LYS A 174 -19.45 -10.33 -0.91
C LYS A 174 -20.20 -11.60 -1.29
#